data_AF-A0A2S9G0M2-F1
#
_entry.id   AF-A0A2S9G0M2-F1
#
_cell.length_a   1.000
_cell.length_b   1.000
_cell.length_c   1.000
_cell.angle_alpha   90.00
_cell.angle_beta   90.00
_cell.angle_gamma   90.00
#
_symmetry.space_group_name_H-M   'P 1'
#
loop_
_entity.id
_entity.type
_entity.pdbx_description
1 polymer ?
#
loop_
_entity_poly.entity_id
_entity_poly.type
_entity_poly.pdbx_seq_one_letter_code
_entity_poly.pdbx_strand_id
1 'polypeptide(L)' 'MLCAAEGVLVALQHCSLDDAFLDIIAAERRHNVAAMRLATALVARAQGDPARVEDEAISAVIDDEWGRLL' A
#
# COMPACT_ATOMS: atom_id res chain seq x y z
N MET A 1 5.35 6.01 -7.87
CA MET A 1 5.12 5.35 -6.57
C MET A 1 4.62 3.92 -6.72
N LEU A 2 3.78 3.60 -7.71
CA LEU A 2 3.20 2.26 -7.87
C LEU A 2 4.24 1.13 -7.92
N CYS A 3 5.25 1.22 -8.79
CA CYS A 3 6.32 0.21 -8.86
C CYS A 3 7.13 0.06 -7.57
N ALA A 4 7.25 1.14 -6.77
CA ALA A 4 7.92 1.06 -5.48
C ALA A 4 7.02 0.37 -4.43
N ALA A 5 5.71 0.64 -4.45
CA ALA A 5 4.73 -0.04 -3.60
C ALA A 5 4.62 -1.53 -3.94
N GLU A 6 4.61 -1.88 -5.22
CA GLU A 6 4.69 -3.28 -5.67
C GLU A 6 5.96 -3.95 -5.14
N GLY A 7 7.12 -3.30 -5.24
CA GLY A 7 8.38 -3.81 -4.68
C GLY A 7 8.34 -4.01 -3.16
N VAL A 8 7.68 -3.11 -2.42
CA VAL A 8 7.45 -3.29 -0.98
C VAL A 8 6.61 -4.54 -0.73
N LEU A 9 5.50 -4.72 -1.45
CA LEU A 9 4.64 -5.89 -1.28
C LEU A 9 5.32 -7.19 -1.67
N VAL A 10 6.09 -7.21 -2.76
CA VAL A 10 6.91 -8.36 -3.16
C VAL A 10 7.90 -8.73 -2.05
N ALA A 11 8.55 -7.74 -1.43
CA ALA A 11 9.49 -7.98 -0.35
C ALA A 11 8.81 -8.51 0.93
N LEU A 12 7.62 -8.03 1.26
CA LEU A 12 6.89 -8.39 2.49
C LEU A 12 6.08 -9.69 2.35
N GLN A 13 5.45 -9.92 1.20
CA GLN A 13 4.56 -11.05 0.96
C GLN A 13 5.21 -12.20 0.19
N HIS A 14 6.42 -11.99 -0.36
CA HIS A 14 7.09 -12.94 -1.26
C HIS A 14 6.24 -13.33 -2.48
N CYS A 15 5.43 -12.40 -2.99
CA CYS A 15 4.58 -12.57 -4.17
C CYS A 15 5.27 -12.09 -5.47
N SER A 16 4.63 -12.29 -6.62
CA SER A 16 5.10 -11.71 -7.88
C SER A 16 4.73 -10.22 -7.97
N LEU A 17 5.41 -9.47 -8.86
CA LEU A 17 5.04 -8.07 -9.13
C LEU A 17 3.60 -7.93 -9.65
N ASP A 18 3.15 -8.87 -10.48
CA ASP A 18 1.79 -8.87 -11.02
C ASP A 18 0.75 -9.07 -9.91
N ASP A 19 1.01 -9.99 -8.98
CA ASP A 19 0.14 -10.21 -7.82
C ASP A 19 0.11 -8.97 -6.91
N ALA A 20 1.28 -8.36 -6.66
CA ALA A 20 1.37 -7.14 -5.86
C ALA A 20 0.58 -5.97 -6.48
N PHE A 21 0.65 -5.81 -7.81
CA PHE A 21 -0.14 -4.81 -8.52
C PHE A 21 -1.64 -5.10 -8.39
N LEU A 22 -2.06 -6.35 -8.60
CA LEU A 22 -3.46 -6.75 -8.46
C LEU A 22 -3.99 -6.53 -7.04
N ASP A 23 -3.18 -6.77 -6.02
CA ASP A 23 -3.51 -6.49 -4.62
C ASP A 23 -3.81 -5.00 -4.39
N ILE A 24 -2.96 -4.11 -4.92
CA ILE A 24 -3.18 -2.66 -4.80
C ILE A 24 -4.48 -2.25 -5.51
N ILE A 25 -4.76 -2.79 -6.70
CA ILE A 25 -6.00 -2.51 -7.44
C ILE A 25 -7.22 -3.09 -6.71
N ALA A 26 -7.09 -4.25 -6.06
CA ALA A 26 -8.14 -4.84 -5.26
C ALA A 26 -8.48 -3.97 -4.04
N ALA A 27 -7.45 -3.47 -3.34
CA ALA A 27 -7.60 -2.53 -2.22
C ALA A 27 -8.25 -1.21 -2.67
N GLU A 28 -7.86 -0.67 -3.83
CA GLU A 28 -8.51 0.51 -4.43
C GLU A 28 -10.01 0.29 -4.59
N ARG A 29 -10.41 -0.84 -5.18
CA ARG A 29 -11.82 -1.13 -5.44
C ARG A 29 -12.61 -1.38 -4.16
N ARG A 30 -11.99 -2.00 -3.16
CA ARG A 30 -12.62 -2.31 -1.88
C ARG A 30 -12.88 -1.07 -1.04
N HIS A 31 -11.92 -0.15 -1.02
CA HIS A 31 -11.96 1.04 -0.16
C HIS A 31 -12.32 2.32 -0.91
N ASN A 32 -12.50 2.25 -2.24
CA ASN A 32 -12.75 3.40 -3.12
C ASN A 32 -11.68 4.50 -2.99
N VAL A 33 -10.42 4.09 -2.82
CA VAL A 33 -9.25 4.96 -2.71
C VAL A 33 -8.34 4.74 -3.90
N ALA A 34 -7.99 5.80 -4.64
CA ALA A 34 -7.14 5.68 -5.82
C ALA A 34 -5.83 4.94 -5.52
N ALA A 35 -5.46 3.94 -6.34
CA ALA A 35 -4.24 3.14 -6.16
C ALA A 35 -2.97 3.98 -5.98
N MET A 36 -2.88 5.13 -6.65
CA MET A 36 -1.72 6.02 -6.50
C MET A 36 -1.58 6.59 -5.07
N ARG A 37 -2.71 6.87 -4.40
CA ARG A 37 -2.72 7.35 -3.01
C ARG A 37 -2.31 6.22 -2.07
N LEU A 38 -2.85 5.01 -2.27
CA LEU A 38 -2.46 3.81 -1.53
C LEU A 38 -0.98 3.51 -1.68
N ALA A 39 -0.46 3.51 -2.92
CA ALA A 39 0.96 3.27 -3.19
C ALA A 39 1.88 4.30 -2.53
N THR A 40 1.47 5.57 -2.54
CA THR A 40 2.24 6.63 -1.88
C THR A 40 2.28 6.42 -0.37
N ALA A 41 1.14 6.10 0.24
CA ALA A 41 1.04 5.85 1.66
C ALA A 41 1.79 4.60 2.10
N LEU A 42 1.69 3.53 1.32
CA LEU A 42 2.39 2.27 1.58
C LEU A 42 3.91 2.47 1.60
N VAL A 43 4.44 3.18 0.60
CA VAL A 43 5.88 3.49 0.52
C VAL A 43 6.31 4.40 1.67
N ALA A 44 5.51 5.42 2.02
CA ALA A 44 5.82 6.30 3.15
C ALA A 44 5.89 5.52 4.47
N ARG A 45 4.96 4.58 4.69
CA ARG A 45 4.94 3.72 5.87
C ARG A 45 6.14 2.76 5.90
N ALA A 46 6.48 2.14 4.77
CA ALA A 46 7.68 1.30 4.65
C ALA A 46 9.00 2.08 4.84
N GLN A 47 9.01 3.39 4.54
CA GLN A 47 10.14 4.28 4.82
C GLN A 47 10.22 4.73 6.28
N GLY A 48 9.25 4.35 7.13
CA GLY A 48 9.18 4.80 8.52
C GLY A 48 8.71 6.26 8.68
N ASP A 49 8.11 6.85 7.64
CA ASP A 49 7.57 8.21 7.65
C ASP A 49 6.05 8.22 7.38
N PRO A 50 5.23 7.65 8.30
CA PRO A 50 3.78 7.62 8.14
C PRO A 50 3.14 9.01 8.24
N ALA A 51 3.80 9.98 8.88
CA ALA A 51 3.31 11.36 9.01
C ALA A 51 3.15 12.07 7.66
N ARG A 52 3.84 11.59 6.63
CA ARG A 52 3.70 12.06 5.25
C ARG A 52 2.34 11.71 4.62
N VAL A 53 1.59 10.81 5.25
CA VAL A 53 0.20 10.47 4.89
C VAL A 53 -0.72 11.24 5.82
N GLU A 54 -1.11 12.46 5.42
CA GLU A 54 -1.99 13.34 6.21
C GLU A 54 -3.46 12.84 6.29
N ASP A 55 -3.78 11.71 5.66
CA ASP A 55 -5.13 11.18 5.57
C ASP A 55 -5.29 9.91 6.44
N GLU A 56 -5.89 10.09 7.61
CA GLU A 56 -6.18 9.03 8.59
C GLU A 56 -6.97 7.87 7.95
N ALA A 57 -7.89 8.16 7.01
CA ALA A 57 -8.67 7.13 6.33
C ALA A 57 -7.77 6.24 5.47
N ILE A 58 -6.74 6.81 4.84
CA ILE A 58 -5.77 6.04 4.07
C ILE A 58 -4.88 5.22 5.00
N SER A 59 -4.45 5.77 6.13
CA SER A 59 -3.66 5.00 7.11
C SER A 59 -4.44 3.78 7.60
N ALA A 60 -5.73 3.96 7.90
CA ALA A 60 -6.61 2.86 8.30
C ALA A 60 -6.72 1.78 7.21
N VAL A 61 -6.81 2.16 5.94
CA VAL A 61 -6.84 1.22 4.81
C VAL A 61 -5.50 0.46 4.67
N ILE A 62 -4.36 1.15 4.81
CA ILE A 62 -3.04 0.49 4.78
C ILE A 62 -2.92 -0.51 5.93
N ASP A 63 -3.40 -0.15 7.12
CA ASP A 63 -3.35 -1.03 8.28
C ASP A 63 -4.31 -2.23 8.16
N ASP A 64 -5.50 -2.04 7.58
CA ASP A 64 -6.48 -3.10 7.32
C ASP A 64 -5.98 -4.12 6.28
N GLU A 65 -5.40 -3.64 5.18
CA GLU A 65 -4.92 -4.50 4.09
C GLU A 65 -3.55 -5.12 4.38
N TRP A 66 -2.59 -4.30 4.83
CA TRP A 66 -1.17 -4.65 4.88
C TRP A 66 -0.51 -4.42 6.24
N GLY A 67 -1.25 -3.94 7.25
CA GLY A 67 -0.70 -3.63 8.57
C GLY A 67 -0.16 -4.83 9.35
N ARG A 68 -0.53 -6.06 8.98
CA ARG A 68 0.09 -7.27 9.55
C ARG A 68 1.47 -7.59 8.99
N LEU A 69 1.82 -6.95 7.87
CA LEU A 69 3.06 -7.19 7.12
C LEU A 69 4.08 -6.08 7.33
N LEU A 70 3.63 -4.88 7.73
CA LEU A 70 4.42 -3.68 8.01
C LEU A 70 4.74 -3.54 9.49
#